data_AF-A0A3C1Z1R9-F1
#
_entry.id   AF-A0A3C1Z1R9-F1
#
_cell.length_a   1.000
_cell.length_b   1.000
_cell.length_c   1.000
_cell.angle_alpha   90.00
_cell.angle_beta   90.00
_cell.angle_gamma   90.00
#
_symmetry.space_group_name_H-M   'P 1'
#
loop_
_entity.id
_entity.type
_entity.pdbx_description
1 polymer ?
#
loop_
_entity_poly.entity_id
_entity_poly.type
_entity_poly.pdbx_seq_one_letter_code
_entity_poly.pdbx_strand_id
1 'polypeptide(L)'
;MPNQLAQSKRRQSLAEHEAVLAALAAIAQREDTTVMALLRQATRNLVKTRATTPTQAARLRQAVWAKAPRMPATFKTAAQVARFKRSQREFDQVLLDLALASPQAIQERNSLAPSPQSVRMIDFDSAHATAAR
;
A
#
# COMPACT_ATOMS: atom_id res chain seq x y z
N MET A 1 -30.30 -0.12 42.64
CA MET A 1 -30.00 1.00 41.71
C MET A 1 -29.33 0.41 40.47
N PRO A 2 -30.02 0.27 39.33
CA PRO A 2 -29.38 -0.24 38.13
C PRO A 2 -28.63 0.90 37.43
N ASN A 3 -27.30 0.87 37.48
CA ASN A 3 -26.43 1.74 36.70
C ASN A 3 -26.53 1.33 35.21
N GLN A 4 -27.49 1.93 34.50
CA GLN A 4 -27.53 1.90 33.04
C GLN A 4 -26.38 2.76 32.51
N LEU A 5 -25.20 2.15 32.43
CA LEU A 5 -24.06 2.74 31.74
C LEU A 5 -24.35 2.76 30.23
N ALA A 6 -24.33 3.96 29.66
CA ALA A 6 -24.66 4.25 28.26
C ALA A 6 -24.03 3.25 27.26
N GLN A 7 -24.85 2.71 26.36
CA GLN A 7 -24.50 1.77 25.28
C GLN A 7 -23.34 2.23 24.37
N SER A 8 -22.94 3.50 24.43
CA SER A 8 -21.87 4.09 23.61
C SER A 8 -20.48 4.05 24.26
N LYS A 9 -20.34 3.76 25.56
CA LYS A 9 -19.02 3.60 26.21
C LYS A 9 -18.53 2.16 26.06
N ARG A 10 -18.08 1.80 24.86
CA ARG A 10 -17.18 0.65 24.63
C ARG A 10 -15.84 0.92 25.35
N ARG A 11 -15.81 0.79 26.66
CA ARG A 11 -14.54 0.48 27.34
C ARG A 11 -14.24 -0.96 26.93
N GLN A 12 -13.25 -1.16 26.05
CA GLN A 12 -12.46 -2.40 26.14
C GLN A 12 -12.16 -2.57 27.63
N SER A 13 -12.50 -3.72 28.21
CA SER A 13 -12.16 -3.92 29.61
C SER A 13 -10.62 -3.81 29.71
N LEU A 14 -10.11 -3.04 30.68
CA LEU A 14 -8.66 -2.86 30.83
C LEU A 14 -7.95 -4.23 30.93
N ALA A 15 -8.63 -5.21 31.54
CA ALA A 15 -8.21 -6.60 31.61
C ALA A 15 -8.03 -7.27 30.24
N GLU A 16 -8.93 -7.05 29.26
CA GLU A 16 -8.75 -7.57 27.90
C GLU A 16 -7.49 -7.00 27.25
N HIS A 17 -7.27 -5.69 27.41
CA HIS A 17 -6.10 -5.05 26.82
C HIS A 17 -4.79 -5.56 27.43
N GLU A 18 -4.74 -5.70 28.75
CA GLU A 18 -3.60 -6.26 29.48
C GLU A 18 -3.31 -7.72 29.06
N ALA A 19 -4.33 -8.56 28.96
CA ALA A 19 -4.18 -9.95 28.55
C ALA A 19 -3.60 -10.07 27.12
N VAL A 20 -4.08 -9.24 26.19
CA VAL A 20 -3.56 -9.21 24.81
C VAL A 20 -2.10 -8.74 24.78
N LEU A 21 -1.74 -7.70 25.55
CA LEU A 21 -0.35 -7.23 25.63
C LEU A 21 0.58 -8.29 26.21
N ALA A 22 0.15 -9.03 27.24
CA ALA A 22 0.92 -10.12 27.81
C ALA A 22 1.16 -11.25 26.79
N ALA A 23 0.13 -11.63 26.02
CA ALA A 23 0.26 -12.62 24.95
C ALA A 23 1.23 -12.15 23.85
N LEU A 24 1.14 -10.88 23.43
CA LEU A 24 2.06 -10.31 22.44
C LEU A 24 3.50 -10.27 22.95
N ALA A 25 3.72 -9.98 24.23
CA ALA A 25 5.05 -9.99 24.83
C ALA A 25 5.67 -11.40 24.82
N ALA A 26 4.88 -12.44 25.13
CA ALA A 26 5.33 -13.82 25.07
C ALA A 26 5.70 -14.25 23.63
N ILE A 27 4.91 -13.85 22.63
CA ILE A 27 5.24 -14.10 21.22
C ILE A 27 6.52 -13.35 20.84
N ALA A 28 6.62 -12.07 21.19
CA ALA A 28 7.77 -11.24 20.87
C ALA A 28 9.08 -11.83 21.42
N GLN A 29 9.05 -12.34 22.65
CA GLN A 29 10.20 -13.00 23.27
C GLN A 29 10.58 -14.29 22.54
N ARG A 30 9.60 -15.10 22.12
CA ARG A 30 9.84 -16.37 21.42
C ARG A 30 10.40 -16.17 20.01
N GLU A 31 9.98 -15.11 19.33
CA GLU A 31 10.36 -14.80 17.94
C GLU A 31 11.56 -13.84 17.83
N ASP A 32 12.21 -13.51 18.95
CA ASP A 32 13.30 -12.51 19.02
C ASP A 32 12.94 -11.18 18.32
N THR A 33 11.76 -10.67 18.63
CA THR A 33 11.21 -9.46 18.04
C THR A 33 10.61 -8.55 19.11
N THR A 34 10.03 -7.44 18.70
CA THR A 34 9.38 -6.48 19.61
C THR A 34 7.87 -6.51 19.46
N VAL A 35 7.14 -6.25 20.56
CA VAL A 35 5.68 -6.09 20.52
C VAL A 35 5.26 -5.05 19.48
N MET A 36 6.03 -3.96 19.33
CA MET A 36 5.77 -2.95 18.32
C MET A 36 5.93 -3.47 16.89
N ALA A 37 6.89 -4.35 16.62
CA ALA A 37 7.03 -4.98 15.31
C ALA A 37 5.82 -5.86 14.99
N LEU A 38 5.35 -6.66 15.96
CA LEU A 38 4.15 -7.48 15.82
C LEU A 38 2.89 -6.62 15.57
N LEU A 39 2.72 -5.52 16.31
CA LEU A 39 1.60 -4.59 16.10
C LEU A 39 1.66 -3.93 14.72
N ARG A 40 2.84 -3.51 14.25
CA ARG A 40 3.01 -2.99 12.89
C ARG A 40 2.68 -4.03 11.83
N GLN A 41 3.06 -5.30 12.06
CA GLN A 41 2.75 -6.38 11.14
C GLN A 41 1.24 -6.68 11.12
N ALA A 42 0.61 -6.79 12.29
CA ALA A 42 -0.82 -7.04 12.43
C ALA A 42 -1.65 -5.92 11.79
N THR A 43 -1.27 -4.66 11.99
CA THR A 43 -1.96 -3.50 11.38
C THR A 43 -1.82 -3.48 9.87
N ARG A 44 -0.63 -3.78 9.32
CA ARG A 44 -0.43 -3.91 7.86
C ARG A 44 -1.26 -5.05 7.29
N ASN A 45 -1.30 -6.20 7.96
CA ASN A 45 -2.12 -7.34 7.54
C ASN A 45 -3.62 -7.02 7.57
N LEU A 46 -4.08 -6.28 8.58
CA LEU A 46 -5.47 -5.83 8.64
C LEU A 46 -5.80 -4.95 7.43
N VAL A 47 -4.94 -4.01 7.07
CA VAL A 47 -5.15 -3.15 5.88
C VAL A 47 -5.20 -4.00 4.62
N LYS A 48 -4.30 -4.98 4.44
CA LYS A 48 -4.33 -5.91 3.29
C LYS A 48 -5.67 -6.64 3.19
N THR A 49 -6.15 -7.22 4.30
CA THR A 49 -7.42 -7.97 4.33
C THR A 49 -8.61 -7.08 4.00
N ARG A 50 -8.59 -5.81 4.41
CA ARG A 50 -9.65 -4.84 4.07
C ARG A 50 -9.54 -4.32 2.63
N ALA A 51 -8.34 -4.32 2.07
CA ALA A 51 -8.09 -3.95 0.68
C ALA A 51 -8.56 -5.01 -0.34
N THR A 52 -8.97 -6.20 0.09
CA THR A 52 -9.58 -7.21 -0.79
C THR A 52 -10.91 -6.72 -1.38
N THR A 53 -11.67 -5.91 -0.64
CA THR A 53 -12.92 -5.34 -1.13
C THR A 53 -12.63 -4.07 -1.94
N PRO A 54 -13.03 -3.98 -3.22
CA PRO A 54 -12.61 -2.89 -4.12
C PRO A 54 -13.05 -1.50 -3.64
N THR A 55 -14.22 -1.39 -3.01
CA THR A 55 -14.73 -0.12 -2.45
C THR A 55 -13.91 0.34 -1.24
N GLN A 56 -13.50 -0.58 -0.38
CA GLN A 56 -12.63 -0.28 0.77
C GLN A 56 -11.21 0.00 0.30
N ALA A 57 -10.69 -0.75 -0.67
CA ALA A 57 -9.40 -0.53 -1.30
C ALA A 57 -9.28 0.90 -1.87
N ALA A 58 -10.31 1.37 -2.58
CA ALA A 58 -10.33 2.73 -3.11
C ALA A 58 -10.27 3.80 -2.00
N ARG A 59 -11.04 3.63 -0.92
CA ARG A 59 -11.03 4.55 0.23
C ARG A 59 -9.69 4.55 0.95
N LEU A 60 -9.13 3.37 1.20
CA LEU A 60 -7.81 3.21 1.83
C LEU A 60 -6.71 3.82 0.97
N ARG A 61 -6.75 3.56 -0.34
CA ARG A 61 -5.84 4.16 -1.32
C ARG A 61 -5.93 5.68 -1.26
N GLN A 62 -7.12 6.27 -1.26
CA GLN A 62 -7.30 7.72 -1.15
C GLN A 62 -6.72 8.28 0.15
N ALA A 63 -6.97 7.62 1.28
CA ALA A 63 -6.47 8.04 2.59
C ALA A 63 -4.93 7.99 2.66
N VAL A 64 -4.32 6.93 2.11
CA VAL A 64 -2.86 6.80 2.06
C VAL A 64 -2.25 7.81 1.08
N TRP A 65 -2.86 8.02 -0.08
CA TRP A 65 -2.41 9.01 -1.07
C TRP A 65 -2.43 10.44 -0.55
N ALA A 66 -3.33 10.79 0.36
CA ALA A 66 -3.31 12.10 1.01
C ALA A 66 -2.02 12.37 1.81
N LYS A 67 -1.25 11.32 2.12
CA LYS A 67 0.05 11.38 2.81
C LYS A 67 1.25 11.25 1.88
N ALA A 68 1.03 11.24 0.56
CA ALA A 68 2.12 11.15 -0.40
C ALA A 68 3.07 12.36 -0.28
N PRO A 69 4.40 12.15 -0.47
CA PRO A 69 5.36 13.24 -0.57
C PRO A 69 4.95 14.24 -1.65
N ARG A 70 4.86 15.52 -1.27
CA ARG A 70 4.51 16.58 -2.21
C ARG A 70 5.75 17.09 -2.92
N MET A 71 5.72 17.10 -4.24
CA MET A 71 6.80 17.67 -5.04
C MET A 71 6.78 19.20 -4.94
N PRO A 72 7.85 19.85 -4.46
CA PRO A 72 7.95 21.30 -4.52
C PRO A 72 8.11 21.78 -5.97
N ALA A 73 7.66 23.02 -6.24
CA ALA A 73 7.74 23.61 -7.58
C ALA A 73 9.19 23.76 -8.07
N THR A 74 10.13 24.00 -7.15
CA THR A 74 11.56 24.10 -7.46
C THR A 74 12.38 23.41 -6.38
N PHE A 75 13.48 22.79 -6.80
CA PHE A 75 14.51 22.30 -5.90
C PHE A 75 15.73 23.22 -6.00
N LYS A 76 16.21 23.70 -4.85
CA LYS A 76 17.38 24.60 -4.82
C LYS A 76 18.69 23.83 -4.91
N THR A 77 18.70 22.56 -4.51
CA THR A 77 19.91 21.73 -4.46
C THR A 77 19.63 20.28 -4.85
N ALA A 78 20.66 19.60 -5.37
CA ALA A 78 20.61 18.17 -5.66
C ALA A 78 20.29 17.32 -4.42
N ALA A 79 20.74 17.74 -3.24
CA ALA A 79 20.44 17.07 -1.97
C ALA A 79 18.93 17.08 -1.65
N GLN A 80 18.21 18.15 -1.98
CA GLN A 80 16.75 18.20 -1.80
C GLN A 80 16.04 17.23 -2.75
N VAL A 81 16.50 17.15 -4.00
CA VAL A 81 15.98 16.16 -4.97
C VAL A 81 16.20 14.73 -4.45
N ALA A 82 17.39 14.43 -3.93
CA ALA A 82 17.71 13.11 -3.41
C ALA A 82 16.83 12.74 -2.20
N ARG A 83 16.59 13.68 -1.28
CA ARG A 83 15.67 13.48 -0.13
C ARG A 83 14.23 13.23 -0.58
N PHE A 84 13.74 14.01 -1.54
CA PHE A 84 12.40 13.82 -2.10
C PHE A 84 12.25 12.47 -2.81
N LYS A 85 13.22 12.09 -3.65
CA LYS A 85 13.20 10.78 -4.33
C LYS A 85 13.26 9.62 -3.32
N ARG A 86 13.99 9.78 -2.21
CA ARG A 86 14.02 8.78 -1.13
C ARG A 86 12.64 8.66 -0.48
N SER A 87 12.03 9.75 -0.06
CA SER A 87 10.70 9.70 0.57
C SER A 87 9.64 9.16 -0.38
N GLN A 88 9.73 9.46 -1.67
CA GLN A 88 8.85 8.90 -2.70
C GLN A 88 9.01 7.37 -2.80
N ARG A 89 10.25 6.85 -2.82
CA ARG A 89 10.50 5.40 -2.85
C ARG A 89 10.01 4.69 -1.60
N GLU A 90 10.24 5.28 -0.43
CA GLU A 90 9.74 4.75 0.85
C GLU A 90 8.21 4.70 0.85
N PHE A 91 7.54 5.72 0.31
CA PHE A 91 6.09 5.74 0.16
C PHE A 91 5.58 4.69 -0.83
N ASP A 92 6.25 4.52 -1.97
CA ASP A 92 5.90 3.49 -2.96
C ASP A 92 6.06 2.08 -2.40
N GLN A 93 7.11 1.84 -1.61
CA GLN A 93 7.30 0.58 -0.90
C GLN A 93 6.12 0.29 0.04
N VAL A 94 5.64 1.30 0.79
CA VAL A 94 4.46 1.14 1.65
C VAL A 94 3.21 0.82 0.84
N LEU A 95 3.01 1.42 -0.33
CA LEU A 95 1.86 1.11 -1.18
C LEU A 95 1.87 -0.35 -1.67
N LEU A 96 3.05 -0.86 -2.05
CA LEU A 96 3.24 -2.26 -2.42
C LEU A 96 3.05 -3.19 -1.23
N ASP A 97 3.67 -2.88 -0.10
CA ASP A 97 3.54 -3.64 1.13
C ASP A 97 2.09 -3.73 1.59
N LEU A 98 1.26 -2.73 1.35
CA LEU A 98 -0.15 -2.71 1.72
C LEU A 98 -1.09 -3.30 0.64
N ALA A 99 -0.54 -3.75 -0.49
CA ALA A 99 -1.28 -4.22 -1.66
C ALA A 99 -2.30 -3.18 -2.19
N LEU A 100 -2.02 -1.88 -2.01
CA LEU A 100 -2.90 -0.80 -2.45
C LEU A 100 -2.61 -0.33 -3.88
N ALA A 101 -1.43 -0.66 -4.41
CA ALA A 101 -1.03 -0.40 -5.79
C ALA A 101 -0.37 -1.66 -6.39
N SER A 102 -0.53 -1.85 -7.70
CA SER A 102 0.24 -2.87 -8.42
C SER A 102 1.63 -2.32 -8.77
N PRO A 103 2.65 -3.19 -8.92
CA PRO A 103 3.95 -2.79 -9.44
C PRO A 103 3.86 -2.06 -10.78
N GLN A 104 2.94 -2.50 -11.66
CA GLN A 104 2.71 -1.86 -12.95
C GLN A 104 2.20 -0.42 -12.80
N ALA A 105 1.23 -0.18 -11.89
CA ALA A 105 0.70 1.16 -11.67
C ALA A 105 1.77 2.15 -11.16
N ILE A 106 2.71 1.68 -10.33
CA ILE A 106 3.85 2.49 -9.87
C ILE A 106 4.83 2.75 -11.01
N GLN A 107 5.11 1.73 -11.84
CA GLN A 107 5.97 1.86 -13.00
C GLN A 107 5.39 2.84 -14.02
N GLU A 108 4.11 2.74 -14.35
CA GLU A 108 3.42 3.65 -15.26
C GLU A 108 3.50 5.10 -14.77
N ARG A 109 3.24 5.33 -13.48
CA ARG A 109 3.34 6.67 -12.86
C ARG A 109 4.76 7.25 -12.92
N ASN A 110 5.78 6.40 -12.78
CA ASN A 110 7.18 6.82 -12.77
C ASN A 110 7.80 6.86 -14.18
N SER A 111 7.10 6.37 -15.21
CA SER A 111 7.58 6.34 -16.58
C SER A 111 7.21 7.63 -17.31
N LEU A 112 8.17 8.20 -18.04
CA LEU A 112 7.93 9.30 -18.99
C LEU A 112 7.55 8.79 -20.38
N ALA A 113 7.77 7.49 -20.64
CA ALA A 113 7.43 6.84 -21.90
C ALA A 113 5.96 6.38 -21.88
N PRO A 114 5.23 6.53 -22.99
CA PRO A 114 3.89 5.95 -23.12
C PRO A 114 3.98 4.42 -22.98
N SER A 115 2.93 3.81 -22.44
CA SER A 115 2.84 2.36 -22.36
C SER A 115 2.95 1.75 -23.77
N PRO A 116 3.67 0.62 -23.93
CA PRO A 116 3.81 -0.02 -25.22
C PRO A 116 2.42 -0.39 -25.74
N GLN A 117 1.98 0.30 -26.80
CA GLN A 117 0.74 -0.03 -27.49
C GLN A 117 0.99 -1.29 -28.30
N SER A 118 0.01 -2.21 -28.31
CA SER A 118 0.08 -3.38 -29.17
C SER A 118 0.14 -2.92 -30.63
N VAL A 119 1.28 -3.12 -31.27
CA VAL A 119 1.41 -2.92 -32.71
C VAL A 119 0.52 -3.96 -33.37
N ARG A 120 -0.61 -3.55 -33.95
CA ARG A 120 -1.40 -4.41 -34.83
C ARG A 120 -0.50 -4.76 -36.01
N MET A 121 -0.07 -6.02 -36.10
CA MET A 121 0.50 -6.54 -37.33
C MET A 121 -0.63 -6.51 -38.37
N ILE A 122 -0.48 -5.68 -39.40
CA ILE A 122 -1.40 -5.67 -40.53
C ILE A 122 -0.95 -6.82 -41.44
N ASP A 123 -1.72 -7.91 -41.44
CA ASP A 123 -1.79 -9.02 -42.38
C ASP A 123 -0.62 -9.19 -43.39
N PHE A 124 0.56 -9.57 -42.90
CA PHE A 124 1.65 -10.02 -43.78
C PHE A 124 1.28 -11.27 -44.59
N ASP A 125 0.34 -12.09 -44.10
CA ASP A 125 -0.11 -13.30 -44.77
C ASP A 125 -0.85 -13.02 -46.09
N SER A 126 -1.51 -11.87 -46.21
CA SER A 126 -2.26 -11.50 -47.42
C SER A 126 -1.36 -11.07 -48.59
N ALA A 127 -0.17 -10.52 -48.29
CA ALA A 127 0.78 -10.04 -49.30
C ALA A 127 1.60 -11.17 -49.95
N HIS A 128 1.83 -12.27 -49.25
CA HIS A 128 2.58 -13.42 -49.79
C HIS A 128 1.70 -14.45 -50.52
N ALA A 129 0.39 -14.48 -50.27
CA ALA A 129 -0.53 -15.42 -50.93
C ALA A 129 -0.79 -15.12 -52.42
N THR A 130 -0.51 -13.90 -52.88
CA THR A 130 -0.74 -13.47 -54.28
C THR A 130 0.48 -13.63 -55.19
N ALA A 131 1.66 -13.97 -54.66
CA ALA A 131 2.89 -14.16 -55.43
C ALA A 131 3.07 -15.58 -56.00
N ALA A 132 2.11 -16.48 -55.76
CA ALA A 132 2.13 -17.86 -56.27
C ALA A 132 0.92 -18.13 -57.18
N ARG A 133 0.86 -17.47 -58.34
CA ARG A 133 0.08 -17.89 -59.51
C ARG A 133 0.81 -17.56 -60.80
#